data_AF-A0A539E9P6-F1
#
_entry.id   AF-A0A539E9P6-F1
#
_cell.length_a   1.000
_cell.length_b   1.000
_cell.length_c   1.000
_cell.angle_alpha   90.00
_cell.angle_beta   90.00
_cell.angle_gamma   90.00
#
_symmetry.space_group_name_H-M   'P 1'
#
loop_
_entity.id
_entity.type
_entity.pdbx_description
1 polymer ?
#
loop_
_entity_poly.entity_id
_entity_poly.type
_entity_poly.pdbx_seq_one_letter_code
_entity_poly.pdbx_strand_id
1 'polypeptide(L)'
;MASPPIKRSRWCNGYIANINDIQQGMRECARYYAELHRLGATITTVDVGGGLGIDYEGTRSRSFCSMNYSVDEYARNIVNVLWEVCHQANLPHPDIITESGRAMTAHHAVLMTNVIDFEAFDGSGVSMGIY
;
A
#
# COMPACT_ATOMS: atom_id res chain seq x y z
N MET A 1 30.66 2.34 22.02
CA MET A 1 29.28 2.86 22.04
C MET A 1 28.62 2.49 20.73
N ALA A 2 27.77 1.47 20.74
CA ALA A 2 27.07 1.00 19.54
C ALA A 2 25.87 1.91 19.28
N SER A 3 25.80 2.49 18.09
CA SER A 3 24.64 3.23 17.60
C SER A 3 23.42 2.29 17.55
N PRO A 4 22.21 2.76 17.91
CA PRO A 4 21.02 1.92 17.88
C PRO A 4 20.68 1.53 16.42
N PRO A 5 20.10 0.34 16.21
CA PRO A 5 19.75 -0.12 14.86
C PRO A 5 18.65 0.76 14.29
N ILE A 6 18.95 1.42 13.17
CA ILE A 6 17.97 2.11 12.34
C ILE A 6 16.97 1.05 11.87
N LYS A 7 15.74 1.10 12.39
CA LYS A 7 14.61 0.33 11.84
C LYS A 7 14.36 0.84 10.42
N ARG A 8 15.05 0.27 9.43
CA ARG A 8 14.72 0.46 8.01
C ARG A 8 13.34 -0.16 7.81
N SER A 9 12.29 0.66 7.85
CA SER A 9 11.00 0.28 7.28
C SER A 9 11.26 -0.02 5.81
N ARG A 10 11.11 -1.29 5.51
CA ARG A 10 11.38 -1.89 4.21
C ARG A 10 10.32 -1.35 3.25
N TRP A 11 10.63 -0.24 2.58
CA TRP A 11 9.94 0.23 1.37
C TRP A 11 10.17 -0.82 0.27
N CYS A 12 9.51 -1.97 0.38
CA CYS A 12 9.51 -2.99 -0.65
C CYS A 12 8.34 -2.71 -1.60
N ASN A 13 8.68 -2.41 -2.85
CA ASN A 13 7.91 -2.64 -4.07
C ASN A 13 6.47 -3.16 -3.88
N GLY A 14 5.60 -2.22 -3.55
CA GLY A 14 4.17 -2.26 -3.77
C GLY A 14 3.42 -3.26 -2.90
N TYR A 15 3.24 -2.96 -1.62
CA TYR A 15 1.98 -3.08 -0.86
C TYR A 15 2.20 -2.37 0.47
N ILE A 16 1.73 -1.13 0.65
CA ILE A 16 1.74 -0.53 1.99
C ILE A 16 0.52 -1.04 2.72
N ALA A 17 0.68 -2.06 3.56
CA ALA A 17 -0.42 -2.75 4.23
C ALA A 17 -1.05 -1.94 5.38
N ASN A 18 -0.43 -0.84 5.81
CA ASN A 18 -0.85 -0.05 6.95
C ASN A 18 -0.95 1.44 6.62
N ILE A 19 -2.14 2.01 6.81
CA ILE A 19 -2.43 3.41 6.57
C ILE A 19 -1.57 4.39 7.40
N ASN A 20 -1.10 3.96 8.57
CA ASN A 20 -0.26 4.79 9.44
C ASN A 20 1.13 5.05 8.83
N ASP A 21 1.65 4.11 8.06
CA ASP A 21 2.96 4.26 7.41
C ASP A 21 2.87 5.28 6.26
N ILE A 22 1.75 5.26 5.52
CA ILE A 22 1.43 6.28 4.49
C ILE A 22 1.30 7.66 5.13
N GLN A 23 0.54 7.79 6.22
CA GLN A 23 0.39 9.08 6.91
C GLN A 23 1.73 9.64 7.41
N GLN A 24 2.59 8.81 7.99
CA GLN A 24 3.90 9.26 8.48
C GLN A 24 4.80 9.73 7.34
N GLY A 25 4.91 8.95 6.26
CA GLY A 25 5.66 9.34 5.07
C GLY A 25 5.11 10.63 4.45
N MET A 26 3.78 10.76 4.33
CA MET A 26 3.15 11.95 3.77
C MET A 26 3.40 13.20 4.61
N ARG A 27 3.42 13.08 5.95
CA ARG A 27 3.77 14.20 6.84
C ARG A 27 5.21 14.67 6.63
N GLU A 28 6.14 13.75 6.38
CA GLU A 28 7.52 14.10 6.04
C GLU A 28 7.60 14.82 4.69
N CYS A 29 6.96 14.26 3.66
CA CYS A 29 6.89 14.88 2.33
C CYS A 29 6.28 16.28 2.37
N ALA A 30 5.19 16.48 3.10
CA ALA A 30 4.53 17.78 3.25
C ALA A 30 5.43 18.82 3.94
N ARG A 31 6.25 18.41 4.92
CA ARG A 31 7.25 19.29 5.54
C ARG A 31 8.35 19.69 4.54
N TYR A 32 8.83 18.76 3.72
CA TYR A 32 9.79 19.09 2.66
C TYR A 32 9.21 20.06 1.64
N TYR A 33 7.96 19.86 1.23
CA TYR A 33 7.25 20.81 0.37
C TYR A 33 7.25 22.22 0.96
N ALA A 34 6.96 22.34 2.26
CA ALA A 34 6.94 23.63 2.93
C ALA A 34 8.31 24.30 3.03
N GLU A 35 9.36 23.54 3.40
CA GLU A 35 10.71 24.09 3.47
C GLU A 35 11.26 24.48 2.09
N LEU A 36 10.97 23.70 1.04
CA LEU A 36 11.39 24.03 -0.32
C LEU A 36 10.72 25.32 -0.83
N HIS A 37 9.43 25.51 -0.54
CA HIS A 37 8.76 26.78 -0.81
C HIS A 37 9.39 27.94 -0.03
N ARG A 38 9.75 27.72 1.24
CA ARG A 38 10.44 28.73 2.05
C ARG A 38 11.81 29.12 1.48
N LEU A 39 12.49 28.20 0.81
CA LEU A 39 13.75 28.44 0.09
C LEU A 39 13.55 29.11 -1.27
N GLY A 40 12.30 29.39 -1.68
CA GLY A 40 11.95 30.08 -2.92
C GLY A 40 11.69 29.15 -4.12
N ALA A 41 11.65 27.84 -3.91
CA ALA A 41 11.29 26.91 -4.99
C ALA A 41 9.79 26.93 -5.23
N THR A 42 9.37 27.20 -6.47
CA THR A 42 7.95 27.18 -6.87
C THR A 42 7.52 25.75 -7.20
N ILE A 43 7.30 24.93 -6.17
CA ILE A 43 6.80 23.57 -6.36
C ILE A 43 5.28 23.62 -6.52
N THR A 44 4.78 23.14 -7.65
CA THR A 44 3.33 23.12 -7.94
C THR A 44 2.71 21.75 -7.74
N THR A 45 3.53 20.70 -7.64
CA THR A 45 3.06 19.32 -7.73
C THR A 45 3.80 18.45 -6.72
N VAL A 46 3.06 17.58 -6.03
CA VAL A 46 3.58 16.58 -5.10
C VAL A 46 3.24 15.19 -5.62
N ASP A 47 4.27 14.39 -5.82
CA ASP A 47 4.12 12.97 -6.13
C ASP A 47 4.12 12.16 -4.83
N VAL A 48 3.05 11.41 -4.60
CA VAL A 48 2.90 10.55 -3.42
C VAL A 48 3.42 9.13 -3.66
N GLY A 49 3.88 8.85 -4.88
CA GLY A 49 4.34 7.55 -5.33
C GLY A 49 3.23 6.51 -5.40
N GLY A 50 3.64 5.25 -5.43
CA GLY A 50 2.75 4.10 -5.40
C GLY A 50 2.42 3.61 -3.99
N GLY A 51 2.04 2.34 -3.88
CA GLY A 51 1.82 1.68 -2.58
C GLY A 51 0.36 1.56 -2.15
N LEU A 52 -0.57 2.10 -2.94
CA LEU A 52 -2.00 1.82 -2.79
C LEU A 52 -2.27 0.31 -2.87
N GLY A 53 -2.69 -0.25 -1.74
CA GLY A 53 -4.05 -0.75 -1.59
C GLY A 53 -4.65 -1.67 -2.64
N ILE A 54 -4.46 -2.99 -2.62
CA ILE A 54 -5.41 -3.92 -3.27
C ILE A 54 -5.70 -5.07 -2.33
N ASP A 55 -6.98 -5.23 -1.99
CA ASP A 55 -7.46 -6.36 -1.20
C ASP A 55 -7.71 -7.55 -2.14
N TYR A 56 -6.73 -8.45 -2.26
CA TYR A 56 -6.84 -9.66 -3.07
C TYR A 56 -7.66 -10.76 -2.40
N GLU A 57 -7.83 -10.71 -1.06
CA GLU A 57 -8.57 -11.73 -0.31
C GLU A 57 -10.05 -11.36 -0.10
N GLY A 58 -10.42 -10.08 -0.19
CA GLY A 58 -11.80 -9.62 0.02
C GLY A 58 -12.28 -9.78 1.47
N THR A 59 -11.39 -10.12 2.40
CA THR A 59 -11.71 -10.41 3.80
C THR A 59 -11.52 -9.22 4.73
N ARG A 60 -10.96 -8.10 4.26
CA ARG A 60 -10.54 -6.95 5.12
C ARG A 60 -9.75 -7.38 6.37
N SER A 61 -9.03 -8.50 6.30
CA SER A 61 -8.35 -9.12 7.45
C SER A 61 -6.84 -8.92 7.38
N ARG A 62 -6.15 -9.02 8.53
CA ARG A 62 -4.69 -8.80 8.71
C ARG A 62 -3.83 -9.98 8.21
N SER A 63 -4.19 -10.58 7.09
CA SER A 63 -3.39 -11.63 6.44
C SER A 63 -2.38 -11.01 5.47
N PHE A 64 -1.27 -11.70 5.24
CA PHE A 64 -0.02 -11.27 4.57
C PHE A 64 -0.18 -10.75 3.11
N CYS A 65 -1.40 -10.73 2.56
CA CYS A 65 -1.76 -10.27 1.21
C CYS A 65 -3.05 -9.41 1.16
N SER A 66 -3.46 -8.83 2.30
CA SER A 66 -4.67 -7.99 2.41
C SER A 66 -4.34 -6.59 2.94
N MET A 67 -5.20 -5.62 2.59
CA MET A 67 -5.07 -4.20 2.92
C MET A 67 -6.16 -3.80 3.92
N ASN A 68 -5.82 -2.97 4.91
CA ASN A 68 -6.77 -2.54 5.94
C ASN A 68 -7.45 -1.19 5.66
N TYR A 69 -7.34 -0.66 4.44
CA TYR A 69 -7.92 0.63 4.06
C TYR A 69 -8.54 0.58 2.66
N SER A 70 -9.58 1.40 2.48
CA SER A 70 -10.21 1.68 1.19
C SER A 70 -9.43 2.73 0.39
N VAL A 71 -9.66 2.78 -0.93
CA VAL A 71 -9.10 3.83 -1.81
C VAL A 71 -9.51 5.22 -1.30
N ASP A 72 -10.75 5.37 -0.81
CA ASP A 72 -11.22 6.64 -0.24
C ASP A 72 -10.46 7.03 1.04
N GLU A 73 -10.17 6.07 1.93
CA GLU A 73 -9.36 6.34 3.11
C GLU A 73 -7.93 6.71 2.74
N TYR A 74 -7.33 6.06 1.75
CA TYR A 74 -6.02 6.43 1.22
C TYR A 74 -6.02 7.89 0.72
N ALA A 75 -6.99 8.24 -0.14
CA ALA A 75 -7.11 9.58 -0.70
C ALA A 75 -7.33 10.64 0.38
N ARG A 76 -8.27 10.41 1.31
CA ARG A 76 -8.55 11.35 2.40
C ARG A 76 -7.33 11.58 3.29
N ASN A 77 -6.58 10.53 3.61
CA ASN A 77 -5.41 10.66 4.48
C ASN A 77 -4.30 11.49 3.83
N ILE A 78 -4.06 11.30 2.54
CA ILE A 78 -3.06 12.09 1.80
C ILE A 78 -3.49 13.55 1.71
N VAL A 79 -4.72 13.80 1.28
CA VAL A 79 -5.26 15.16 1.12
C VAL A 79 -5.27 15.90 2.45
N ASN A 80 -5.72 15.27 3.53
CA ASN A 80 -5.77 15.91 4.85
C ASN A 80 -4.39 16.30 5.37
N VAL A 81 -3.39 15.42 5.24
CA VAL A 81 -2.03 15.73 5.71
C VAL A 81 -1.42 16.90 4.92
N LEU A 82 -1.59 16.92 3.59
CA LEU A 82 -1.13 18.03 2.77
C LEU A 82 -1.88 19.33 3.08
N TRP A 83 -3.20 19.24 3.23
CA TRP A 83 -4.03 20.39 3.56
C TRP A 83 -3.63 21.03 4.88
N GLU A 84 -3.47 20.23 5.94
CA GLU A 84 -3.06 20.71 7.27
C GLU A 84 -1.73 21.47 7.21
N VAL A 85 -0.72 20.91 6.54
CA VAL A 85 0.61 21.53 6.46
C VAL A 85 0.58 22.79 5.60
N CYS A 86 -0.08 22.76 4.44
CA CYS A 86 -0.19 23.94 3.58
C CYS A 86 -0.96 25.07 4.28
N HIS A 87 -2.03 24.73 5.01
CA HIS A 87 -2.82 25.71 5.75
C HIS A 87 -2.01 26.34 6.89
N GLN A 88 -1.29 25.52 7.67
CA GLN A 88 -0.44 26.01 8.77
C GLN A 88 0.73 26.87 8.29
N ALA A 89 1.34 26.50 7.16
CA ALA A 89 2.45 27.23 6.57
C ALA A 89 2.01 28.40 5.66
N ASN A 90 0.70 28.60 5.48
CA ASN A 90 0.11 29.57 4.55
C ASN A 90 0.68 29.45 3.12
N LEU A 91 0.75 28.22 2.62
CA LEU A 91 1.27 27.85 1.31
C LEU A 91 0.14 27.50 0.33
N PRO A 92 0.37 27.66 -0.99
CA PRO A 92 -0.57 27.17 -1.99
C PRO A 92 -0.72 25.64 -1.89
N HIS A 93 -1.93 25.16 -2.17
CA HIS A 93 -2.19 23.73 -2.28
C HIS A 93 -1.58 23.19 -3.59
N PRO A 94 -0.73 22.15 -3.53
CA PRO A 94 -0.14 21.57 -4.74
C PRO A 94 -1.11 20.62 -5.44
N ASP A 95 -0.87 20.39 -6.73
CA ASP A 95 -1.43 19.26 -7.46
C ASP A 95 -0.86 17.95 -6.92
N ILE A 96 -1.66 16.89 -6.88
CA ILE A 96 -1.27 15.59 -6.31
C ILE A 96 -1.25 14.54 -7.42
N ILE A 97 -0.14 13.82 -7.55
CA ILE A 97 0.02 12.69 -8.47
C ILE A 97 0.29 11.42 -7.67
N THR A 98 -0.27 10.28 -8.09
CA THR A 98 0.00 8.95 -7.51
C THR A 98 0.42 7.94 -8.57
N GLU A 99 1.46 7.16 -8.27
CA GLU A 99 2.01 6.11 -9.13
C GLU A 99 1.46 4.73 -8.77
N SER A 100 0.15 4.65 -8.50
CA SER A 100 -0.54 3.42 -8.04
C SER A 100 -0.80 2.40 -9.15
N GLY A 101 0.22 2.07 -9.96
CA GLY A 101 0.10 1.20 -11.14
C GLY A 101 -0.37 -0.23 -10.81
N ARG A 102 0.01 -0.75 -9.64
CA ARG A 102 -0.46 -2.06 -9.19
C ARG A 102 -1.98 -2.06 -8.96
N ALA A 103 -2.50 -1.00 -8.33
CA ALA A 103 -3.93 -0.84 -8.07
C ALA A 103 -4.77 -0.88 -9.35
N MET A 104 -4.26 -0.27 -10.42
CA MET A 104 -4.95 -0.25 -11.72
C MET A 104 -4.90 -1.60 -12.45
N THR A 105 -3.85 -2.41 -12.22
CA THR A 105 -3.57 -3.62 -13.01
C THR A 105 -3.87 -4.93 -12.28
N ALA A 106 -4.31 -4.93 -11.04
CA ALA A 106 -4.55 -6.22 -10.36
C ALA A 106 -5.69 -7.05 -10.94
N HIS A 107 -6.82 -6.41 -11.29
CA HIS A 107 -8.04 -7.11 -11.67
C HIS A 107 -8.28 -7.19 -13.19
N HIS A 108 -7.30 -6.79 -14.02
CA HIS A 108 -7.49 -6.73 -15.48
C HIS A 108 -7.14 -8.05 -16.20
N ALA A 109 -6.54 -9.03 -15.51
CA ALA A 109 -6.10 -10.28 -16.11
C ALA A 109 -6.58 -11.50 -15.30
N VAL A 110 -7.14 -12.49 -16.00
CA VAL A 110 -7.56 -13.77 -15.43
C VAL A 110 -6.83 -14.90 -16.15
N LEU A 111 -6.15 -15.76 -15.39
CA LEU A 111 -5.57 -16.99 -15.91
C LEU A 111 -6.59 -18.12 -15.78
N MET A 112 -7.05 -18.64 -16.91
CA MET A 112 -7.92 -19.83 -16.97
C MET A 112 -7.11 -21.02 -17.48
N THR A 113 -7.17 -22.13 -16.77
CA THR A 113 -6.58 -23.41 -17.19
C THR A 113 -7.55 -24.54 -16.93
N ASN A 114 -7.52 -25.55 -17.79
CA ASN A 114 -8.28 -26.78 -17.58
C ASN A 114 -7.56 -27.66 -16.55
N VAL A 115 -8.35 -28.42 -15.79
CA VAL A 115 -7.84 -29.50 -14.96
C VAL A 115 -7.65 -30.71 -15.88
N ILE A 116 -6.40 -31.15 -16.05
CA ILE A 116 -6.05 -32.25 -16.95
C ILE A 116 -6.12 -33.63 -16.28
N ASP A 117 -6.00 -33.68 -14.94
CA ASP A 117 -6.04 -34.91 -14.16
C ASP A 117 -6.36 -34.60 -12.69
N PHE A 118 -6.94 -35.56 -11.97
CA PHE A 118 -7.11 -35.49 -10.51
C PHE A 118 -7.06 -36.88 -9.87
N GLU A 119 -6.32 -37.01 -8.77
CA GLU A 119 -6.37 -38.20 -7.93
C GLU A 119 -7.46 -38.02 -6.86
N ALA A 120 -8.46 -38.90 -6.87
CA ALA A 120 -9.43 -39.02 -5.79
C ALA A 120 -9.18 -40.33 -5.05
N PHE A 121 -9.10 -40.27 -3.72
CA PHE A 121 -9.01 -41.46 -2.90
C PHE A 121 -10.33 -42.23 -2.98
N ASP A 122 -10.31 -43.41 -3.60
CA ASP A 122 -11.44 -44.33 -3.52
C ASP A 122 -11.32 -45.09 -2.18
N GLY A 123 -12.33 -44.96 -1.31
CA GLY A 123 -12.35 -45.65 -0.02
C GLY A 123 -12.42 -47.18 -0.11
N SER A 124 -12.16 -47.79 -1.27
CA SER A 124 -12.26 -49.22 -1.55
C SER A 124 -11.04 -50.05 -1.15
N GLY A 125 -9.98 -49.42 -0.62
CA GLY A 125 -8.65 -50.04 -0.51
C GLY A 125 -8.05 -50.22 0.87
N VAL A 126 -8.73 -49.91 1.98
CA VAL A 126 -8.18 -50.15 3.33
C VAL A 126 -8.87 -51.35 3.98
N SER A 127 -8.49 -52.54 3.53
CA SER A 127 -8.50 -53.71 4.40
C SER A 127 -7.41 -53.49 5.45
N MET A 128 -7.84 -52.98 6.61
CA MET A 128 -7.04 -52.95 7.83
C MET A 128 -6.79 -54.42 8.24
N GLY A 129 -5.75 -55.02 7.69
CA GLY A 129 -5.23 -56.32 8.11
C GLY A 129 -4.65 -56.19 9.51
N ILE A 130 -5.48 -56.44 10.51
CA ILE A 130 -5.02 -56.85 11.83
C ILE A 130 -4.33 -58.22 11.70
N TYR A 131 -3.00 -58.21 11.76
CA TYR A 131 -2.17 -59.27 12.31
C TYR A 131 -1.16 -58.64 13.27
#